data_AF-A0A2B3U6E3-F1
#
_entry.id   AF-A0A2B3U6E3-F1
#
_cell.length_a   1.000
_cell.length_b   1.000
_cell.length_c   1.000
_cell.angle_alpha   90.00
_cell.angle_beta   90.00
_cell.angle_gamma   90.00
#
_symmetry.space_group_name_H-M   'P 1'
#
loop_
_entity.id
_entity.type
_entity.pdbx_description
1 polymer ?
#
loop_
_entity_poly.entity_id
_entity_poly.type
_entity_poly.pdbx_seq_one_letter_code
_entity_poly.pdbx_strand_id
1 'polypeptide(L)'
;MTRPNPLPDGLREYINNVADRLQSGDLKREFDETVTIKEKLQKEESICGAIMKSGKVCTKKPTNEKNLRCNWHGGKSTGAKTEEGKKVRDANLKKGHEKTIHGIYSRNFLEEWTEEERAFYDNTWIYYKENYDLEPLDEVALDRFLINSIKAMRVDSVGMNYATNLKVSLVDFEGKAIRQAETLGLNRKYRKSRDNSDNPSGVNYSLLFDGMDSN
;
A
#
# COMPACT_ATOMS: atom_id res chain seq x y z
N MET A 1 -15.49 48.96 -10.61
CA MET A 1 -14.81 47.74 -11.09
C MET A 1 -13.32 47.93 -10.89
N THR A 2 -12.70 47.20 -9.96
CA THR A 2 -11.25 47.26 -9.72
C THR A 2 -10.52 46.64 -10.91
N ARG A 3 -9.58 47.36 -11.51
CA ARG A 3 -8.75 46.85 -12.60
C ARG A 3 -7.96 45.64 -12.07
N PRO A 4 -7.97 44.49 -12.76
CA PRO A 4 -7.17 43.36 -12.34
C PRO A 4 -5.68 43.75 -12.36
N ASN A 5 -4.93 43.31 -11.35
CA ASN A 5 -3.49 43.54 -11.29
C ASN A 5 -2.82 43.06 -12.59
N PRO A 6 -1.81 43.77 -13.11
CA PRO A 6 -1.07 43.31 -14.27
C PRO A 6 -0.37 41.99 -13.91
N LEU A 7 -0.69 40.94 -14.66
CA LEU A 7 -0.04 39.64 -14.58
C LEU A 7 1.02 39.56 -15.69
N PRO A 8 2.09 38.76 -15.52
CA PRO A 8 3.04 38.46 -16.58
C PRO A 8 2.34 37.97 -17.86
N ASP A 9 2.90 38.32 -19.02
CA ASP A 9 2.37 37.93 -20.32
C ASP A 9 2.25 36.40 -20.44
N GLY A 10 1.13 35.92 -20.97
CA GLY A 10 0.81 34.48 -21.10
C GLY A 10 0.31 33.79 -19.82
N LEU A 11 0.60 34.32 -18.62
CA LEU A 11 0.16 33.69 -17.36
C LEU A 11 -1.37 33.69 -17.22
N ARG A 12 -2.02 34.76 -17.70
CA ARG A 12 -3.47 34.89 -17.64
C ARG A 12 -4.20 33.88 -18.53
N GLU A 13 -3.65 33.63 -19.72
CA GLU A 13 -4.16 32.61 -20.66
C GLU A 13 -4.00 31.21 -20.08
N TYR A 14 -2.82 30.93 -19.50
CA TYR A 14 -2.56 29.67 -18.83
C TYR A 14 -3.53 29.40 -17.67
N ILE A 15 -3.79 30.39 -16.82
CA ILE A 15 -4.75 30.28 -15.71
C ILE A 15 -6.16 29.97 -16.21
N ASN A 16 -6.60 30.66 -17.27
CA ASN A 16 -7.92 30.42 -17.84
C ASN A 16 -8.02 29.02 -18.44
N ASN A 17 -7.01 28.58 -19.20
CA ASN A 17 -6.96 27.22 -19.74
C ASN A 17 -7.05 26.15 -18.64
N VAL A 18 -6.31 26.31 -17.54
CA VAL A 18 -6.38 25.39 -16.40
C VAL A 18 -7.78 25.38 -15.78
N ALA A 19 -8.40 26.55 -15.61
CA ALA A 19 -9.75 26.64 -15.06
C ALA A 19 -10.79 25.97 -15.98
N ASP A 20 -10.68 26.18 -17.29
CA ASP A 20 -11.59 25.61 -18.28
C ASP A 20 -11.44 24.08 -18.35
N ARG A 21 -10.21 23.56 -18.30
CA ARG A 21 -9.92 22.11 -18.25
C ARG A 21 -10.43 21.46 -16.96
N LEU A 22 -10.38 22.17 -15.83
CA LEU A 22 -10.96 21.69 -14.56
C LEU A 22 -12.49 21.71 -14.57
N GLN A 23 -13.10 22.66 -15.26
CA GLN A 23 -14.56 22.79 -15.35
C GLN A 23 -15.18 21.82 -16.36
N SER A 24 -14.52 21.60 -17.49
CA SER A 24 -14.90 20.60 -18.51
C SER A 24 -14.71 19.16 -18.02
N GLY A 25 -13.87 18.95 -17.01
CA GLY A 25 -13.57 17.62 -16.47
C GLY A 25 -12.42 16.91 -17.17
N ASP A 26 -11.81 17.54 -18.18
CA ASP A 26 -10.63 17.06 -18.90
C ASP A 26 -9.41 16.89 -17.97
N LEU A 27 -9.39 17.67 -16.87
CA LEU A 27 -8.35 17.60 -15.86
C LEU A 27 -8.95 17.14 -14.52
N LYS A 28 -8.78 15.86 -14.15
CA LYS A 28 -9.19 15.38 -12.81
C LYS A 28 -8.11 15.70 -11.77
N ARG A 29 -8.53 16.07 -10.55
CA ARG A 29 -7.68 16.53 -9.43
C ARG A 29 -6.58 15.56 -8.98
N GLU A 30 -6.65 14.32 -9.43
CA GLU A 30 -5.82 13.19 -9.00
C GLU A 30 -4.80 12.73 -10.07
N PHE A 31 -4.77 13.36 -11.24
CA PHE A 31 -3.77 13.07 -12.28
C PHE A 31 -2.45 13.81 -12.05
N ASP A 32 -1.34 13.20 -12.47
CA ASP A 32 0.03 13.75 -12.43
C ASP A 32 0.11 15.14 -13.11
N GLU A 33 -0.67 15.37 -14.16
CA GLU A 33 -0.76 16.67 -14.82
C GLU A 33 -1.23 17.78 -13.87
N THR A 34 -2.16 17.50 -12.96
CA THR A 34 -2.60 18.52 -11.98
C THR A 34 -1.53 18.84 -10.96
N VAL A 35 -0.66 17.88 -10.63
CA VAL A 35 0.45 18.08 -9.70
C VAL A 35 1.44 19.04 -10.32
N THR A 36 1.86 18.80 -11.57
CA THR A 36 2.78 19.68 -12.29
C THR A 36 2.20 21.09 -12.51
N ILE A 37 0.90 21.21 -12.80
CA ILE A 37 0.21 22.50 -12.93
C ILE A 37 0.23 23.25 -11.59
N LYS A 38 -0.08 22.58 -10.47
CA LYS A 38 -0.05 23.19 -9.13
C LYS A 38 1.35 23.66 -8.76
N GLU A 39 2.38 22.89 -9.09
CA GLU A 39 3.77 23.27 -8.85
C GLU A 39 4.19 24.50 -9.64
N LYS A 40 3.85 24.55 -10.94
CA LYS A 40 4.09 25.74 -11.78
C LYS A 40 3.41 26.97 -11.20
N LEU A 41 2.10 26.89 -10.92
CA LEU A 41 1.34 28.00 -10.37
C LEU A 41 1.83 28.45 -8.99
N GLN A 42 2.37 27.54 -8.17
CA GLN A 42 2.90 27.88 -6.86
C GLN A 42 4.26 28.60 -6.94
N LYS A 43 5.06 28.39 -7.98
CA LYS A 43 6.35 29.07 -8.16
C LYS A 43 6.20 30.52 -8.63
N GLU A 44 5.02 30.91 -9.09
CA GLU A 44 4.74 32.27 -9.55
C GLU A 44 4.65 33.24 -8.37
N GLU A 45 5.57 34.21 -8.28
CA GLU A 45 5.60 35.20 -7.19
C GLU A 45 4.49 36.25 -7.30
N SER A 46 3.92 36.40 -8.50
CA SER A 46 2.88 37.41 -8.78
C SER A 46 1.50 37.01 -8.22
N ILE A 47 1.25 35.72 -8.03
CA ILE A 47 -0.06 35.17 -7.69
C ILE A 47 0.02 34.09 -6.61
N CYS A 48 -1.07 33.87 -5.89
CA CYS A 48 -1.18 32.78 -4.92
C CYS A 48 -1.13 31.39 -5.57
N GLY A 49 -1.59 31.25 -6.82
CA GLY A 49 -1.54 30.00 -7.57
C GLY A 49 -2.38 28.84 -7.00
N ALA A 50 -3.27 29.09 -6.04
CA ALA A 50 -4.07 28.05 -5.39
C ALA A 50 -5.33 27.76 -6.19
N ILE A 51 -5.61 26.49 -6.50
CA ILE A 51 -6.83 26.08 -7.21
C ILE A 51 -7.97 26.00 -6.20
N MET A 52 -8.99 26.83 -6.38
CA MET A 52 -10.15 26.91 -5.50
C MET A 52 -11.12 25.75 -5.74
N LYS A 53 -12.07 25.52 -4.82
CA LYS A 53 -13.12 24.50 -5.00
C LYS A 53 -13.93 24.69 -6.30
N SER A 54 -14.07 25.93 -6.76
CA SER A 54 -14.71 26.33 -8.01
C SER A 54 -13.90 26.05 -9.28
N GLY A 55 -12.69 25.48 -9.16
CA GLY A 55 -11.78 25.22 -10.28
C GLY A 55 -10.94 26.43 -10.72
N LYS A 56 -11.25 27.64 -10.23
CA LYS A 56 -10.50 28.86 -10.56
C LYS A 56 -9.17 28.93 -9.79
N VAL A 57 -8.13 29.46 -10.44
CA VAL A 57 -6.84 29.75 -9.79
C VAL A 57 -6.90 31.08 -9.03
N CYS A 58 -6.37 31.11 -7.81
CA CYS A 58 -6.28 32.31 -7.00
C CYS A 58 -5.19 33.26 -7.53
N THR A 59 -5.61 34.41 -8.05
CA THR A 59 -4.74 35.47 -8.58
C THR A 59 -4.39 36.55 -7.55
N LYS A 60 -4.79 36.39 -6.28
CA LYS A 60 -4.40 37.32 -5.21
C LYS A 60 -2.88 37.30 -5.03
N LYS A 61 -2.30 38.46 -4.73
CA LYS A 61 -0.87 38.57 -4.41
C LYS A 61 -0.51 37.65 -3.23
N PRO A 62 0.61 36.91 -3.30
CA PRO A 62 1.13 36.19 -2.15
C PRO A 62 1.40 37.11 -0.97
N THR A 63 1.17 36.61 0.24
CA THR A 63 1.53 37.31 1.48
C THR A 63 2.79 36.74 2.13
N ASN A 64 3.34 35.67 1.56
CA ASN A 64 4.47 34.93 2.10
C ASN A 64 5.41 34.57 0.97
N GLU A 65 6.66 35.00 1.12
CA GLU A 65 7.72 34.87 0.12
C GLU A 65 8.27 33.44 0.02
N LYS A 66 8.03 32.58 1.02
CA LYS A 66 8.53 31.20 1.03
C LYS A 66 7.58 30.19 0.40
N ASN A 67 6.28 30.29 0.71
CA ASN A 67 5.27 29.37 0.17
C ASN A 67 4.46 29.96 -0.99
N LEU A 68 4.66 31.25 -1.30
CA LEU A 68 4.00 32.01 -2.36
C LEU A 68 2.47 31.91 -2.31
N ARG A 69 1.88 31.73 -1.12
CA ARG A 69 0.43 31.71 -0.91
C ARG A 69 -0.08 33.03 -0.33
N CYS A 70 -1.33 33.36 -0.64
CA CYS A 70 -2.03 34.47 0.01
C CYS A 70 -2.55 34.07 1.39
N ASN A 71 -2.97 35.05 2.20
CA ASN A 71 -3.50 34.86 3.54
C ASN A 71 -4.67 33.86 3.64
N TRP A 72 -5.50 33.74 2.60
CA TRP A 72 -6.63 32.80 2.55
C TRP A 72 -6.22 31.35 2.25
N HIS A 73 -5.05 31.15 1.65
CA HIS A 73 -4.56 29.83 1.22
C HIS A 73 -3.27 29.44 1.93
N GLY A 74 -3.14 29.79 3.21
CA GLY A 74 -2.02 29.36 4.04
C GLY A 74 -0.77 30.25 3.96
N GLY A 75 -0.85 31.43 3.34
CA GLY A 75 0.24 32.41 3.36
C GLY A 75 0.62 32.84 4.78
N LYS A 76 -0.35 32.92 5.70
CA LYS A 76 -0.08 33.16 7.13
C LYS A 76 0.43 31.93 7.88
N SER A 77 0.31 30.74 7.31
CA SER A 77 0.78 29.50 7.92
C SER A 77 2.28 29.37 7.70
N THR A 78 3.05 29.83 8.69
CA THR A 78 4.51 29.73 8.69
C THR A 78 5.02 28.43 9.32
N GLY A 79 4.13 27.46 9.58
CA GLY A 79 4.41 26.30 10.41
C GLY A 79 4.62 26.66 11.89
N ALA A 80 4.85 25.64 12.72
CA ALA A 80 5.18 25.84 14.13
C ALA A 80 6.59 26.43 14.28
N LYS A 81 6.69 27.64 14.82
CA LYS A 81 7.98 28.34 15.03
C LYS A 81 8.57 28.08 16.42
N THR A 82 7.72 27.87 17.42
CA THR A 82 8.14 27.64 18.82
C THR A 82 8.51 26.19 19.05
N GLU A 83 9.40 25.93 20.01
CA GLU A 83 9.79 24.57 20.40
C GLU A 83 8.58 23.76 20.90
N GLU A 84 7.66 24.39 21.63
CA GLU A 84 6.39 23.77 22.04
C GLU A 84 5.52 23.40 20.85
N GLY A 85 5.40 24.29 19.86
CA GLY A 85 4.62 24.02 18.65
C GLY A 85 5.23 22.90 17.80
N LYS A 86 6.57 22.81 17.74
CA LYS A 86 7.27 21.71 17.06
C LYS A 86 6.99 20.38 17.78
N LYS A 87 7.07 20.35 19.12
CA LYS A 87 6.72 19.17 19.92
C LYS A 87 5.28 18.72 19.68
N VAL A 88 4.33 19.64 19.61
CA VAL A 88 2.91 19.31 19.31
C VAL A 88 2.75 18.79 17.88
N ARG A 89 3.41 19.40 16.89
CA ARG A 89 3.43 18.89 15.50
C ARG A 89 3.97 17.47 15.44
N ASP A 90 5.11 17.22 16.08
CA ASP A 90 5.79 15.93 16.05
C ASP A 90 5.00 14.87 16.81
N ALA A 91 4.36 15.22 17.92
CA ALA A 91 3.43 14.35 18.63
C ALA A 91 2.21 14.00 17.78
N ASN A 92 1.64 14.96 17.04
CA ASN A 92 0.53 14.69 16.13
C ASN A 92 0.94 13.83 14.92
N LEU A 93 2.15 14.02 14.40
CA LEU A 93 2.71 13.20 13.33
C LEU A 93 2.93 11.76 13.80
N LYS A 94 3.50 11.58 15.00
CA LYS A 94 3.66 10.25 15.64
C LYS A 94 2.31 9.57 15.84
N LYS A 95 1.30 10.27 16.39
CA LYS A 95 -0.06 9.75 16.53
C LYS A 95 -0.68 9.34 15.18
N GLY A 96 -0.38 10.06 14.10
CA GLY A 96 -0.83 9.69 12.75
C GLY A 96 -0.16 8.42 12.22
N HIS A 97 1.14 8.26 12.48
CA HIS A 97 1.89 7.05 12.17
C HIS A 97 1.44 5.85 13.02
N GLU A 98 1.24 6.04 14.32
CA GLU A 98 0.75 5.00 15.24
C GLU A 98 -0.65 4.52 14.84
N LYS A 99 -1.54 5.43 14.41
CA LYS A 99 -2.87 5.06 13.88
C LYS A 99 -2.83 4.29 12.56
N THR A 100 -1.75 4.41 11.79
CA THR A 100 -1.58 3.69 10.51
C THR A 100 -0.77 2.39 10.68
N ILE A 101 -0.14 2.19 11.83
CA ILE A 101 0.51 0.93 12.23
C ILE A 101 -0.51 0.12 13.02
N HIS A 102 -1.30 -0.70 12.33
CA HIS A 102 -2.03 -1.78 12.98
C HIS A 102 -1.02 -2.69 13.72
N GLY A 103 -1.40 -3.32 14.84
CA GLY A 103 -0.50 -4.18 15.64
C GLY A 103 0.23 -5.27 14.82
N ILE A 104 -0.33 -5.66 13.67
CA ILE A 104 0.27 -6.52 12.64
C ILE A 104 1.65 -6.04 12.14
N TYR A 105 1.87 -4.71 12.13
CA TYR A 105 3.10 -4.03 11.70
C TYR A 105 3.86 -3.39 12.87
N SER A 106 3.46 -3.64 14.12
CA SER A 106 4.18 -3.12 15.28
C SER A 106 5.57 -3.77 15.37
N ARG A 107 6.55 -3.04 15.91
CA ARG A 107 7.87 -3.63 16.20
C ARG A 107 7.79 -4.76 17.23
N ASN A 108 6.74 -4.76 18.04
CA ASN A 108 6.54 -5.65 19.17
C ASN A 108 5.45 -6.69 18.87
N PHE A 109 5.24 -7.05 17.60
CA PHE A 109 4.18 -7.95 17.17
C PHE A 109 4.10 -9.25 17.99
N LEU A 110 5.26 -9.82 18.37
CA LEU A 110 5.35 -11.04 19.17
C LEU A 110 4.90 -10.87 20.62
N GLU A 111 5.10 -9.66 21.19
CA GLU A 111 4.72 -9.35 22.57
C GLU A 111 3.20 -9.11 22.69
N GLU A 112 2.58 -8.70 21.59
CA GLU A 112 1.14 -8.40 21.49
C GLU A 112 0.29 -9.64 21.14
N TRP A 113 0.85 -10.85 21.16
CA TRP A 113 0.10 -12.08 20.90
C TRP A 113 -0.92 -12.37 21.99
N THR A 114 -2.14 -12.70 21.57
CA THR A 114 -3.16 -13.23 22.49
C THR A 114 -2.77 -14.63 22.95
N GLU A 115 -3.37 -15.08 24.06
CA GLU A 115 -3.13 -16.44 24.58
C GLU A 115 -3.52 -17.52 23.55
N GLU A 116 -4.60 -17.29 22.82
CA GLU A 116 -5.08 -18.17 21.75
C GLU A 116 -4.10 -18.25 20.57
N GLU A 117 -3.53 -17.12 20.14
CA GLU A 117 -2.55 -17.08 19.05
C GLU A 117 -1.24 -17.77 19.44
N ARG A 118 -0.82 -17.59 20.69
CA ARG A 118 0.35 -18.28 21.24
C ARG A 118 0.12 -19.78 21.30
N ALA A 119 -1.04 -20.21 21.79
CA ALA A 119 -1.41 -21.62 21.82
C ALA A 119 -1.48 -22.22 20.40
N PHE A 120 -2.01 -21.50 19.41
CA PHE A 120 -2.01 -21.93 18.02
C PHE A 120 -0.58 -22.13 17.49
N TYR A 121 0.30 -21.16 17.72
CA TYR A 121 1.70 -21.24 17.32
C TYR A 121 2.39 -22.45 17.96
N ASP A 122 2.34 -22.57 19.29
CA ASP A 122 3.05 -23.60 20.04
C ASP A 122 2.55 -25.00 19.70
N ASN A 123 1.23 -25.21 19.68
CA ASN A 123 0.63 -26.51 19.37
C ASN A 123 0.97 -26.95 17.95
N THR A 124 0.91 -26.03 16.98
CA THR A 124 1.19 -26.36 15.58
C THR A 124 2.68 -26.62 15.37
N TRP A 125 3.54 -25.81 16.00
CA TRP A 125 4.99 -26.00 15.98
C TRP A 125 5.41 -27.35 16.55
N ILE A 126 4.89 -27.70 17.74
CA ILE A 126 5.16 -29.00 18.40
C ILE A 126 4.69 -30.15 17.51
N TYR A 127 3.47 -30.08 16.99
CA TYR A 127 2.93 -31.10 16.09
C TYR A 127 3.86 -31.37 14.89
N TYR A 128 4.35 -30.32 14.22
CA TYR A 128 5.22 -30.52 13.05
C TYR A 128 6.60 -31.03 13.43
N LYS A 129 7.17 -30.56 14.54
CA LYS A 129 8.47 -31.01 15.01
C LYS A 129 8.46 -32.48 15.48
N GLU A 130 7.35 -32.95 16.02
CA GLU A 130 7.20 -34.33 16.47
C GLU A 130 6.89 -35.30 15.32
N ASN A 131 6.15 -34.85 14.31
CA ASN A 131 5.71 -35.72 13.21
C ASN A 131 6.64 -35.73 12.00
N TYR A 132 7.53 -34.74 11.87
CA TYR A 132 8.43 -34.60 10.72
C TYR A 132 9.86 -34.31 11.19
N ASP A 133 10.83 -34.90 10.50
CA ASP A 133 12.24 -34.54 10.65
C ASP A 133 12.50 -33.30 9.80
N LEU A 134 12.52 -32.13 10.45
CA LEU A 134 12.59 -30.83 9.79
C LEU A 134 14.05 -30.42 9.59
N GLU A 135 14.43 -30.08 8.35
CA GLU A 135 15.70 -29.41 8.11
C GLU A 135 15.65 -27.96 8.63
N PRO A 136 16.79 -27.31 8.94
CA PRO A 136 16.81 -25.94 9.43
C PRO A 136 16.10 -24.93 8.52
N LEU A 137 16.05 -25.19 7.21
CA LEU A 137 15.33 -24.34 6.25
C LEU A 137 13.81 -24.52 6.36
N ASP A 138 13.35 -25.73 6.67
CA ASP A 138 11.95 -26.07 6.87
C ASP A 138 11.43 -25.51 8.19
N GLU A 139 12.24 -25.51 9.25
CA GLU A 139 11.91 -24.82 10.51
C GLU A 139 11.64 -23.32 10.29
N VAL A 140 12.49 -22.65 9.49
CA VAL A 140 12.32 -21.23 9.14
C VAL A 140 11.08 -21.01 8.26
N ALA A 141 10.78 -21.93 7.34
CA ALA A 141 9.58 -21.83 6.52
C ALA A 141 8.31 -22.04 7.37
N LEU A 142 8.36 -22.95 8.35
CA LEU A 142 7.26 -23.24 9.26
C LEU A 142 6.97 -22.03 10.18
N ASP A 143 8.00 -21.43 10.75
CA ASP A 143 7.86 -20.21 11.57
C ASP A 143 7.18 -19.09 10.77
N ARG A 144 7.68 -18.86 9.55
CA ARG A 144 7.11 -17.84 8.67
C ARG A 144 5.67 -18.15 8.27
N PHE A 145 5.34 -19.41 8.03
CA PHE A 145 3.98 -19.85 7.75
C PHE A 145 3.06 -19.49 8.92
N LEU A 146 3.41 -19.89 10.13
CA LEU A 146 2.60 -19.66 11.33
C LEU A 146 2.40 -18.16 11.61
N ILE A 147 3.47 -17.36 11.51
CA ILE A 147 3.39 -15.91 11.69
C ILE A 147 2.48 -15.27 10.63
N ASN A 148 2.58 -15.68 9.37
CA ASN A 148 1.73 -15.15 8.31
C ASN A 148 0.27 -15.58 8.48
N SER A 149 0.02 -16.80 8.97
CA SER A 149 -1.33 -17.27 9.30
C SER A 149 -1.97 -16.46 10.42
N ILE A 150 -1.25 -16.18 11.51
CA ILE A 150 -1.75 -15.32 12.61
C ILE A 150 -2.07 -13.92 12.08
N LYS A 151 -1.20 -13.36 11.23
CA LYS A 151 -1.45 -12.06 10.61
C LYS A 151 -2.70 -12.07 9.73
N ALA A 152 -2.93 -13.13 8.96
CA ALA A 152 -4.14 -13.29 8.17
C ALA A 152 -5.39 -13.38 9.06
N MET A 153 -5.37 -14.20 10.13
CA MET A 153 -6.47 -14.31 11.08
C MET A 153 -6.84 -12.97 11.73
N ARG A 154 -5.85 -12.14 12.08
CA ARG A 154 -6.07 -10.78 12.60
C ARG A 154 -6.67 -9.83 11.56
N VAL A 155 -6.31 -10.00 10.28
CA VAL A 155 -6.92 -9.22 9.19
C VAL A 155 -8.39 -9.61 9.04
N ASP A 156 -8.70 -10.90 9.08
CA ASP A 156 -10.06 -11.41 8.93
C ASP A 156 -10.98 -10.99 10.09
N SER A 157 -10.45 -10.93 11.33
CA SER A 157 -11.23 -10.54 12.51
C SER A 157 -11.67 -9.06 12.51
N VAL A 158 -10.96 -8.18 11.80
CA VAL A 158 -11.32 -6.75 11.66
C VAL A 158 -12.41 -6.54 10.59
N GLY A 159 -12.68 -7.56 9.76
CA GLY A 159 -13.76 -7.58 8.78
C GLY A 159 -13.48 -6.87 7.44
N MET A 160 -14.41 -7.02 6.48
CA MET A 160 -14.25 -6.58 5.09
C MET A 160 -13.92 -5.10 4.87
N ASN A 161 -14.21 -4.21 5.83
CA ASN A 161 -13.92 -2.78 5.73
C ASN A 161 -12.42 -2.46 5.64
N TYR A 162 -11.58 -3.35 6.18
CA TYR A 162 -10.13 -3.24 6.11
C TYR A 162 -9.59 -3.72 4.74
N ALA A 163 -10.13 -4.82 4.20
CA ALA A 163 -9.74 -5.39 2.91
C ALA A 163 -10.02 -4.45 1.71
N THR A 164 -11.06 -3.62 1.77
CA THR A 164 -11.45 -2.73 0.67
C THR A 164 -10.62 -1.45 0.54
N ASN A 165 -9.87 -1.06 1.58
CA ASN A 165 -9.14 0.21 1.64
C ASN A 165 -7.61 0.07 1.62
N LEU A 166 -7.08 -1.15 1.57
CA LEU A 166 -5.63 -1.39 1.57
C LEU A 166 -5.03 -1.27 0.16
N LYS A 167 -3.84 -0.67 0.09
CA LYS A 167 -3.05 -0.69 -1.15
C LYS A 167 -2.63 -2.14 -1.45
N VAL A 168 -2.69 -2.55 -2.71
CA VAL A 168 -2.31 -3.89 -3.20
C VAL A 168 -0.89 -4.31 -2.74
N SER A 169 0.02 -3.36 -2.58
CA SER A 169 1.38 -3.60 -2.08
C SER A 169 1.47 -3.98 -0.60
N LEU A 170 0.39 -3.82 0.17
CA LEU A 170 0.37 -3.96 1.61
C LEU A 170 -0.23 -5.28 2.10
N VAL A 171 -0.87 -6.11 1.28
CA VAL A 171 -1.53 -7.32 1.83
C VAL A 171 -1.54 -8.49 0.85
N ASP A 172 -0.64 -9.44 1.09
CA ASP A 172 -0.82 -10.83 0.68
C ASP A 172 -0.16 -11.74 1.72
N PHE A 173 -0.58 -11.64 2.98
CA PHE A 173 -0.11 -12.54 4.04
C PHE A 173 -0.62 -13.96 3.81
N GLU A 174 -1.87 -14.09 3.36
CA GLU A 174 -2.50 -15.36 3.02
C GLU A 174 -1.78 -16.05 1.86
N GLY A 175 -1.52 -15.36 0.75
CA GLY A 175 -0.77 -15.94 -0.37
C GLY A 175 0.68 -16.28 -0.02
N LYS A 176 1.32 -15.52 0.88
CA LYS A 176 2.63 -15.90 1.44
C LYS A 176 2.54 -17.17 2.30
N ALA A 177 1.54 -17.27 3.17
CA ALA A 177 1.31 -18.47 3.97
C ALA A 177 1.00 -19.69 3.09
N ILE A 178 0.18 -19.54 2.05
CA ILE A 178 -0.15 -20.60 1.09
C ILE A 178 1.12 -21.09 0.39
N ARG A 179 1.96 -20.18 -0.14
CA ARG A 179 3.23 -20.57 -0.79
C ARG A 179 4.18 -21.29 0.17
N GLN A 180 4.24 -20.84 1.43
CA GLN A 180 5.08 -21.49 2.44
C GLN A 180 4.55 -22.88 2.80
N ALA A 181 3.24 -23.03 2.92
CA ALA A 181 2.58 -24.32 3.13
C ALA A 181 2.77 -25.29 1.94
N GLU A 182 2.82 -24.77 0.71
CA GLU A 182 3.15 -25.55 -0.49
C GLU A 182 4.61 -26.02 -0.47
N THR A 183 5.57 -25.13 -0.19
CA THR A 183 7.00 -25.47 -0.07
C THR A 183 7.25 -26.56 0.98
N LEU A 184 6.60 -26.44 2.14
CA LEU A 184 6.68 -27.41 3.23
C LEU A 184 5.90 -28.71 2.96
N GLY A 185 5.16 -28.79 1.86
CA GLY A 185 4.31 -29.94 1.56
C GLY A 185 3.17 -30.15 2.55
N LEU A 186 2.76 -29.11 3.29
CA LEU A 186 1.60 -29.18 4.20
C LEU A 186 0.30 -29.43 3.41
N ASN A 187 0.24 -28.86 2.20
CA ASN A 187 -0.91 -29.05 1.33
C ASN A 187 -0.96 -30.49 0.78
N ARG A 188 -2.01 -31.23 1.16
CA ARG A 188 -2.29 -32.59 0.68
C ARG A 188 -2.26 -32.70 -0.85
N LYS A 189 -2.76 -31.67 -1.56
CA LYS A 189 -2.76 -31.63 -3.03
C LYS A 189 -1.34 -31.57 -3.59
N TYR A 190 -0.45 -30.80 -2.96
CA TYR A 190 0.94 -30.68 -3.38
C TYR A 190 1.71 -31.98 -3.15
N ARG A 191 1.54 -32.65 -1.99
CA ARG A 191 2.13 -33.98 -1.74
C ARG A 191 1.70 -35.00 -2.79
N LYS A 192 0.38 -35.11 -3.03
CA LYS A 192 -0.15 -36.00 -4.08
C LYS A 192 0.38 -35.68 -5.48
N SER A 193 0.56 -34.40 -5.81
CA SER A 193 1.10 -33.96 -7.09
C SER A 193 2.59 -34.27 -7.24
N ARG A 194 3.37 -34.10 -6.17
CA ARG A 194 4.81 -34.39 -6.18
C ARG A 194 5.07 -35.89 -6.25
N ASP A 195 4.30 -36.66 -5.47
CA ASP A 195 4.48 -38.10 -5.36
C ASP A 195 3.80 -38.86 -6.53
N ASN A 196 3.09 -38.14 -7.41
CA ASN A 196 2.38 -38.66 -8.59
C ASN A 196 1.54 -39.92 -8.27
N SER A 197 1.01 -40.00 -7.05
CA SER A 197 0.48 -41.24 -6.47
C SER A 197 -0.70 -41.81 -7.24
N ASP A 198 -1.44 -40.92 -7.93
CA ASP A 198 -2.66 -41.23 -8.66
C ASP A 198 -2.40 -41.37 -10.19
N ASN A 199 -1.15 -41.19 -10.65
CA ASN A 199 -0.74 -41.38 -12.05
C ASN A 199 0.62 -42.08 -12.13
N PRO A 200 0.68 -43.43 -11.96
CA PRO A 200 1.92 -44.16 -12.12
C PRO A 200 2.46 -43.89 -13.52
N SER A 201 3.63 -43.28 -13.62
CA SER A 201 4.34 -43.01 -14.87
C SER A 201 4.93 -44.30 -15.46
N GLY A 202 4.13 -45.36 -15.55
CA GLY A 202 4.40 -46.53 -16.34
C GLY A 202 4.08 -46.22 -17.79
N VAL A 203 4.93 -45.43 -18.45
CA VAL A 203 4.86 -45.28 -19.90
C VAL A 203 5.26 -46.64 -20.48
N ASN A 204 4.28 -47.44 -20.86
CA ASN A 204 4.52 -48.72 -21.50
C ASN A 204 4.89 -48.47 -22.97
N TYR A 205 6.20 -48.29 -23.23
CA TYR A 205 6.73 -48.05 -24.58
C TYR A 205 6.47 -49.20 -25.56
N SER A 206 6.10 -50.38 -25.08
CA SER A 206 5.71 -51.53 -25.92
C SER A 206 4.47 -51.22 -26.77
N LEU A 207 3.56 -50.38 -26.28
CA LEU A 207 2.35 -49.97 -27.00
C LEU A 207 2.62 -49.01 -28.18
N LEU A 208 3.81 -48.39 -28.24
CA LEU A 208 4.20 -47.54 -29.37
C LEU A 208 4.67 -48.34 -30.58
N PHE A 209 5.07 -49.61 -30.39
CA PHE A 209 5.62 -50.46 -31.45
C PHE A 209 4.70 -51.63 -31.85
N ASP A 210 3.66 -51.94 -31.07
CA ASP A 210 2.67 -53.00 -31.36
C ASP A 210 1.83 -52.77 -32.64
N GLY A 211 1.91 -51.56 -33.23
CA GLY A 211 1.26 -51.24 -34.51
C GLY A 211 2.16 -51.30 -35.75
N MET A 212 3.44 -51.64 -35.61
CA MET A 212 4.42 -51.55 -36.72
C MET A 212 4.66 -52.88 -37.46
N ASP A 213 4.06 -53.98 -37.01
CA ASP A 213 4.17 -55.31 -37.64
C ASP A 213 2.87 -55.74 -38.36
N SER A 214 2.26 -54.84 -39.12
CA SER A 214 1.24 -55.21 -40.11
C SER A 214 1.40 -54.45 -41.43
N ASN A 215 2.40 -54.88 -42.22
CA ASN A 215 2.41 -54.78 -43.68
C ASN A 215 3.30 -55.88 -44.27
#